data_AF-A0AAX7UNX0-F1
#
_entry.id   AF-A0AAX7UNX0-F1
#
_cell.length_a   1.000
_cell.length_b   1.000
_cell.length_c   1.000
_cell.angle_alpha   90.00
_cell.angle_beta   90.00
_cell.angle_gamma   90.00
#
_symmetry.space_group_name_H-M   'P 1'
#
loop_
_entity.id
_entity.type
_entity.pdbx_description
1 polymer ?
#
loop_
_entity_poly.entity_id
_entity_poly.type
_entity_poly.pdbx_seq_one_letter_code
_entity_poly.pdbx_strand_id
1 'polypeptide(L)'
;MGSRIKENPGSTFEVYMEVANPGIHSSGPEVRRQFPDDYRDQETLKTVSKFCFPFSMDSLSVNQVGQNFTFVLTDIESKQRFGFCRLSSGAHTCYCILRYILKTSNI
;
A
#
# COMPACT_ATOMS: atom_id res chain seq x y z
N MET A 1 24.48 9.35 9.96
CA MET A 1 23.31 8.88 9.19
C MET A 1 22.22 8.49 10.19
N GLY A 2 21.07 9.17 10.16
CA GLY A 2 19.97 8.95 11.10
C GLY A 2 18.98 7.88 10.64
N SER A 3 18.08 7.48 11.54
CA SER A 3 17.01 6.52 11.23
C SER A 3 16.02 7.08 10.19
N ARG A 4 15.59 6.24 9.25
CA ARG A 4 14.53 6.55 8.27
C ARG A 4 13.12 6.28 8.80
N ILE A 5 12.99 5.91 10.08
CA ILE A 5 11.70 5.74 10.75
C ILE A 5 11.23 7.09 11.29
N LYS A 6 9.92 7.34 11.20
CA LYS A 6 9.28 8.54 11.76
C LYS A 6 9.05 8.28 13.25
N GLU A 7 9.59 9.15 14.11
CA GLU A 7 9.59 8.90 15.54
C GLU A 7 8.20 9.05 16.16
N ASN A 8 7.48 10.12 15.81
CA ASN A 8 6.13 10.41 16.31
C ASN A 8 5.14 10.61 15.14
N PRO A 9 4.64 9.55 14.51
CA PRO A 9 3.53 9.66 13.57
C PRO A 9 2.25 10.08 14.32
N GLY A 10 1.50 11.03 13.74
CA GLY A 10 0.28 11.58 14.34
C GLY A 10 -0.93 10.63 14.33
N SER A 11 -0.81 9.48 13.66
CA SER A 11 -1.83 8.43 13.60
C SER A 11 -1.19 7.05 13.53
N THR A 12 -1.95 6.01 13.90
CA THR A 12 -1.49 4.60 13.81
C THR A 12 -1.35 4.13 12.36
N PHE A 13 -2.18 4.66 11.47
CA PHE A 13 -2.09 4.52 10.02
C PHE A 13 -2.65 5.76 9.33
N GLU A 14 -2.24 6.00 8.09
CA GLU A 14 -2.68 7.14 7.29
C GLU A 14 -3.97 6.82 6.55
N VAL A 15 -3.98 5.69 5.84
CA VAL A 15 -5.12 5.26 5.03
C VAL A 15 -5.14 3.73 4.88
N TYR A 16 -6.34 3.17 4.98
CA TYR A 16 -6.66 1.83 4.52
C TYR A 16 -7.29 1.93 3.12
N MET A 17 -6.95 0.99 2.24
CA MET A 17 -7.47 0.93 0.88
C MET A 17 -7.82 -0.52 0.52
N GLU A 18 -8.98 -0.68 -0.11
CA GLU A 18 -9.32 -1.88 -0.86
C GLU A 18 -9.25 -1.55 -2.33
N VAL A 19 -8.34 -2.22 -3.04
CA VAL A 19 -8.03 -1.97 -4.44
C VAL A 19 -8.39 -3.19 -5.25
N ALA A 20 -9.25 -3.03 -6.25
CA ALA A 20 -9.56 -4.08 -7.19
C ALA A 20 -8.74 -3.93 -8.47
N ASN A 21 -8.36 -5.04 -9.07
CA ASN A 21 -7.84 -5.07 -10.43
C ASN A 21 -8.90 -5.66 -11.37
N PRO A 22 -9.55 -4.84 -12.22
CA PRO A 22 -10.62 -5.31 -13.10
C PRO A 22 -10.12 -6.21 -14.24
N GLY A 23 -8.81 -6.39 -14.40
CA GLY A 23 -8.20 -7.23 -15.43
C GLY A 23 -7.67 -6.45 -16.64
N ILE A 24 -7.33 -7.20 -17.69
CA ILE A 24 -6.46 -6.78 -18.81
C ILE A 24 -7.02 -5.62 -19.65
N HIS A 25 -8.34 -5.44 -19.65
CA HIS A 25 -8.99 -4.37 -20.44
C HIS A 25 -9.25 -3.08 -19.66
N SER A 26 -8.79 -2.98 -18.42
CA SER A 26 -9.01 -1.81 -17.57
C SER A 26 -7.85 -0.82 -17.61
N SER A 27 -8.12 0.43 -17.23
CA SER A 27 -7.10 1.48 -17.09
C SER A 27 -6.15 1.29 -15.90
N GLY A 28 -6.24 0.17 -15.17
CA GLY A 28 -5.39 -0.19 -14.05
C GLY A 28 -6.18 -0.44 -12.75
N PRO A 29 -5.47 -0.61 -11.62
CA PRO A 29 -6.09 -0.87 -10.33
C PRO A 29 -6.94 0.31 -9.84
N GLU A 30 -8.11 0.00 -9.28
CA GLU A 30 -9.09 0.98 -8.84
C GLU A 30 -9.41 0.85 -7.35
N VAL A 31 -9.48 1.98 -6.67
CA VAL A 31 -9.87 2.05 -5.26
C VAL A 31 -11.36 1.81 -5.12
N ARG A 32 -11.74 0.75 -4.43
CA ARG A 32 -13.14 0.36 -4.18
C ARG A 32 -13.65 0.92 -2.87
N ARG A 33 -12.80 0.91 -1.84
CA ARG A 33 -13.06 1.49 -0.52
C ARG A 33 -11.78 2.10 0.01
N GLN A 34 -11.93 3.14 0.82
CA GLN A 34 -10.84 3.73 1.59
C GLN A 34 -11.33 4.07 2.98
N PHE A 35 -10.42 4.18 3.94
CA PHE A 35 -10.70 4.74 5.25
C PHE A 35 -9.47 5.50 5.76
N PRO A 36 -9.59 6.73 6.26
CA PRO A 36 -10.82 7.53 6.38
C PRO A 36 -11.46 7.89 5.03
N ASP A 37 -12.78 8.04 5.00
CA ASP A 37 -13.52 8.38 3.78
C ASP A 37 -13.12 9.76 3.23
N ASP A 38 -12.70 10.67 4.12
CA ASP A 38 -12.28 12.03 3.80
C ASP A 38 -10.78 12.18 3.54
N TYR A 39 -10.03 11.08 3.39
CA TYR A 39 -8.61 11.12 3.02
C TYR A 39 -8.42 11.81 1.65
N ARG A 40 -7.68 12.93 1.64
CA ARG A 40 -7.65 13.88 0.50
C ARG A 40 -6.46 13.73 -0.44
N ASP A 41 -5.43 12.97 -0.06
CA ASP A 41 -4.21 12.85 -0.86
C ASP A 41 -4.41 11.86 -2.02
N GLN A 42 -4.90 12.41 -3.14
CA GLN A 42 -5.17 11.67 -4.37
C GLN A 42 -3.90 11.08 -5.01
N GLU A 43 -2.74 11.70 -4.81
CA GLU A 43 -1.47 11.18 -5.33
C GLU A 43 -1.06 9.93 -4.57
N THR A 44 -1.19 9.94 -3.25
CA THR A 44 -0.97 8.75 -2.41
C THR A 44 -1.95 7.64 -2.79
N LEU A 45 -3.26 7.93 -2.94
CA LEU A 45 -4.25 6.91 -3.35
C LEU A 45 -3.88 6.26 -4.69
N LYS A 46 -3.54 7.07 -5.70
CA LYS A 46 -3.16 6.58 -7.04
C LYS A 46 -1.84 5.80 -7.03
N THR A 47 -0.91 6.19 -6.17
CA THR A 47 0.38 5.49 -6.04
C THR A 47 0.19 4.15 -5.36
N VAL A 48 -0.46 4.14 -4.19
CA VAL A 48 -0.74 2.92 -3.43
C VAL A 48 -1.52 1.91 -4.26
N SER A 49 -2.51 2.33 -5.06
CA SER A 49 -3.27 1.41 -5.92
C SER A 49 -2.39 0.68 -6.94
N LYS A 50 -1.39 1.35 -7.52
CA LYS A 50 -0.41 0.71 -8.41
C LYS A 50 0.51 -0.26 -7.65
N PHE A 51 1.00 0.15 -6.48
CA PHE A 51 1.86 -0.69 -5.65
C PHE A 51 1.14 -1.90 -5.04
N CYS A 52 -0.19 -1.89 -4.97
CA CYS A 52 -1.00 -3.06 -4.59
C CYS A 52 -0.89 -4.22 -5.59
N PHE A 53 -0.47 -3.95 -6.83
CA PHE A 53 -0.27 -4.95 -7.89
C PHE A 53 1.08 -4.70 -8.58
N PRO A 54 2.22 -4.99 -7.91
CA PRO A 54 3.56 -4.68 -8.40
C PRO A 54 4.07 -5.68 -9.46
N PHE A 55 3.17 -6.22 -10.27
CA PHE A 55 3.44 -7.25 -11.27
C PHE A 55 2.49 -7.10 -12.46
N SER A 56 2.87 -7.67 -13.60
CA SER A 56 1.95 -7.78 -14.73
C SER A 56 0.94 -8.90 -14.46
N MET A 57 -0.34 -8.58 -14.62
CA MET A 57 -1.44 -9.57 -14.51
C MET A 57 -1.39 -10.64 -15.59
N ASP A 58 -0.66 -10.40 -16.68
CA ASP A 58 -0.48 -11.36 -17.77
C ASP A 58 0.49 -12.49 -17.40
N SER A 59 1.13 -12.42 -16.23
CA SER A 59 2.06 -13.46 -15.78
C SER A 59 1.33 -14.72 -15.32
N LEU A 60 1.77 -15.89 -15.82
CA LEU A 60 1.25 -17.21 -15.41
C LEU A 60 1.47 -17.52 -13.91
N SER A 61 2.26 -16.70 -13.22
CA SER A 61 2.62 -16.83 -11.80
C SER A 61 1.75 -16.00 -10.86
N VAL A 62 0.68 -15.34 -11.31
CA VAL A 62 -0.23 -14.56 -10.45
C VAL A 62 -0.74 -15.39 -9.26
N ASN A 63 -0.99 -16.69 -9.46
CA ASN A 63 -1.40 -17.63 -8.39
C ASN A 63 -0.26 -18.07 -7.46
N GLN A 64 0.99 -17.74 -7.78
CA GLN A 64 2.20 -18.04 -6.98
C GLN A 64 2.69 -16.82 -6.20
N VAL A 65 2.06 -15.65 -6.36
CA VAL A 65 2.42 -14.44 -5.61
C VAL A 65 2.04 -14.64 -4.14
N GLY A 66 2.98 -14.34 -3.24
CA GLY A 66 2.71 -14.38 -1.81
C GLY A 66 1.53 -13.47 -1.45
N GLN A 67 0.57 -13.99 -0.66
CA GLN A 67 -0.62 -13.24 -0.31
C GLN A 67 -0.32 -11.99 0.51
N ASN A 68 0.76 -12.00 1.30
CA ASN A 68 1.16 -10.84 2.09
C ASN A 68 2.48 -10.29 1.58
N PHE A 69 2.54 -8.98 1.39
CA PHE A 69 3.78 -8.28 1.07
C PHE A 69 3.75 -6.87 1.67
N THR A 70 4.90 -6.20 1.67
CA THR A 70 5.00 -4.83 2.16
C THR A 70 5.87 -4.03 1.22
N PHE A 71 5.31 -2.96 0.66
CA PHE A 71 6.09 -1.97 -0.09
C PHE A 71 6.44 -0.77 0.81
N VAL A 72 7.40 0.02 0.37
CA VAL A 72 7.84 1.22 1.09
C VAL A 72 7.77 2.43 0.17
N LEU A 73 7.02 3.45 0.57
CA LEU A 73 7.10 4.79 -0.02
C LEU A 73 8.06 5.63 0.81
N THR A 74 8.93 6.37 0.14
CA THR A 74 9.86 7.28 0.79
C THR A 74 9.34 8.69 0.61
N ASP A 75 9.19 9.44 1.71
CA ASP A 75 8.78 10.84 1.65
C ASP A 75 9.97 11.79 1.38
N ILE A 76 9.68 13.08 1.29
CA ILE A 76 10.68 14.12 1.02
C ILE A 76 11.74 14.25 2.12
N GLU A 77 11.42 13.86 3.35
CA GLU A 77 12.34 13.83 4.49
C GLU A 77 13.14 12.52 4.56
N SER A 78 13.05 11.70 3.51
CA SER A 78 13.63 10.35 3.42
C SER A 78 13.13 9.39 4.51
N LYS A 79 11.92 9.62 5.03
CA LYS A 79 11.25 8.72 5.97
C LYS A 79 10.40 7.69 5.22
N GLN A 80 10.27 6.52 5.83
CA GLN A 80 9.63 5.36 5.21
C GLN A 80 8.17 5.21 5.67
N ARG A 81 7.25 5.21 4.70
CA ARG A 81 5.85 4.78 4.85
C ARG A 81 5.73 3.35 4.34
N PHE A 82 5.14 2.48 5.14
CA PHE A 82 5.02 1.05 4.86
C PHE A 82 3.59 0.76 4.42
N GLY A 83 3.44 0.20 3.22
CA GLY A 83 2.17 -0.28 2.67
C GLY A 83 2.04 -1.77 2.91
N PHE A 84 1.37 -2.15 3.99
CA PHE A 84 1.13 -3.56 4.34
C PHE A 84 -0.02 -4.09 3.50
N CYS A 85 0.27 -5.01 2.60
CA CYS A 85 -0.67 -5.50 1.60
C CYS A 85 -1.03 -6.95 1.86
N ARG A 86 -2.33 -7.25 1.71
CA ARG A 86 -2.86 -8.60 1.58
C ARG A 86 -3.59 -8.71 0.24
N LEU A 87 -3.02 -9.49 -0.66
CA LEU A 87 -3.58 -9.86 -1.94
C LEU A 87 -4.53 -11.05 -1.78
N SER A 88 -5.71 -10.99 -2.41
CA SER A 88 -6.65 -12.09 -2.48
C SER A 88 -6.09 -13.23 -3.34
N SER A 89 -6.60 -14.45 -3.14
CA SER A 89 -6.38 -15.54 -4.10
C SER A 89 -6.79 -15.08 -5.51
N GLY A 90 -5.93 -15.35 -6.50
CA GLY A 90 -6.15 -14.91 -7.89
C GLY A 90 -5.81 -13.43 -8.18
N ALA A 91 -5.32 -12.68 -7.19
CA ALA A 91 -4.88 -11.29 -7.34
C ALA A 91 -5.93 -10.33 -7.94
N HIS A 92 -7.21 -10.54 -7.64
CA HIS A 92 -8.28 -9.64 -8.08
C HIS A 92 -8.48 -8.47 -7.12
N THR A 93 -8.13 -8.63 -5.85
CA THR A 93 -8.32 -7.60 -4.83
C THR A 93 -7.10 -7.55 -3.91
N CYS A 94 -6.70 -6.36 -3.52
CA CYS A 94 -5.63 -6.12 -2.57
C CYS A 94 -6.13 -5.20 -1.46
N TYR A 95 -5.87 -5.60 -0.21
CA TYR A 95 -6.17 -4.82 0.98
C TYR A 95 -4.87 -4.22 1.49
N CYS A 96 -4.77 -2.89 1.55
CA CYS A 96 -3.54 -2.19 1.92
C CYS A 96 -3.78 -1.27 3.11
N ILE A 97 -2.88 -1.29 4.08
CA ILE A 97 -2.79 -0.26 5.13
C ILE A 97 -1.46 0.48 4.92
N LEU A 98 -1.54 1.79 4.68
CA LEU A 98 -0.37 2.67 4.61
C LEU A 98 -0.13 3.31 5.97
N ARG A 99 1.07 3.15 6.52
CA ARG A 99 1.44 3.77 7.79
C ARG A 99 2.94 4.04 7.92
N TYR A 100 3.29 5.01 8.75
CA TYR A 100 4.60 5.03 9.38
C TYR A 100 4.64 3.98 10.50
N ILE A 101 5.77 3.29 10.66
CA ILE A 101 5.98 2.49 11.86
C ILE A 101 6.51 3.39 12.99
N LEU A 102 5.96 3.22 14.19
CA LEU A 102 6.47 3.87 15.38
C LEU A 102 7.87 3.35 15.66
N LYS A 103 8.82 4.26 15.88
CA LYS A 103 10.05 3.89 16.56
C LYS A 103 9.67 3.72 18.03
N THR A 104 9.46 2.49 18.48
CA THR A 104 9.45 2.23 19.92
C THR A 104 10.81 2.65 20.43
N SER A 105 10.87 3.74 21.19
CA SER A 105 12.01 4.07 22.01
C SER A 105 12.33 2.82 22.81
N ASN A 106 13.48 2.19 22.53
CA ASN A 106 13.96 1.10 23.35
C ASN A 106 13.97 1.57 24.80
N ILE A 107 13.44 0.73 25.69
CA ILE A 107 13.85 0.70 27.10
C ILE A 107 15.38 0.57 27.14
#